data_AF-A0A7C6DZ51-F1
#
_entry.id   AF-A0A7C6DZ51-F1
#
_cell.length_a   1.000
_cell.length_b   1.000
_cell.length_c   1.000
_cell.angle_alpha   90.00
_cell.angle_beta   90.00
_cell.angle_gamma   90.00
#
_symmetry.space_group_name_H-M   'P 1'
#
loop_
_entity.id
_entity.type
_entity.pdbx_description
1 polymer ?
#
loop_
_entity_poly.entity_id
_entity_poly.type
_entity_poly.pdbx_seq_one_letter_code
_entity_poly.pdbx_strand_id
1 'polypeptide(L)'
;MTGETFSGDTINLKEVLENEYLLIHELVEINELKKSGIRINRRVIVDLPKTIVYDAHLTAIETELDYALYKKDYLWIKVRLRQYKESVLDNDPNLPSGIKPRAEKNV
;
A
#
# COMPACT_ATOMS: atom_id res chain seq x y z
N MET A 1 2.69 -0.66 13.97
CA MET A 1 1.40 -0.79 13.27
C MET A 1 0.64 -1.91 13.96
N THR A 2 -0.55 -1.68 14.55
CA THR A 2 -1.24 -2.66 15.43
C THR A 2 -2.71 -2.92 15.03
N GLY A 3 -3.07 -2.62 13.77
CA GLY A 3 -4.38 -2.88 13.19
C GLY A 3 -4.57 -4.33 12.74
N GLU A 4 -5.82 -4.76 12.63
CA GLU A 4 -6.18 -6.04 12.01
C GLU A 4 -6.11 -5.88 10.49
N THR A 5 -5.41 -6.80 9.80
CA THR A 5 -5.32 -6.85 8.34
C THR A 5 -5.73 -8.24 7.84
N PHE A 6 -6.24 -8.32 6.60
CA PHE A 6 -6.55 -9.61 5.96
C PHE A 6 -5.33 -10.25 5.29
N SER A 7 -4.22 -9.51 5.13
CA SER A 7 -2.96 -9.96 4.53
C SER A 7 -1.99 -10.56 5.55
N GLY A 8 -2.21 -10.35 6.85
CA GLY A 8 -1.28 -10.79 7.89
C GLY A 8 0.03 -9.98 7.90
N ASP A 9 -0.07 -8.69 7.57
CA ASP A 9 1.07 -7.77 7.43
C ASP A 9 2.01 -7.80 8.64
N THR A 10 3.32 -7.86 8.38
CA THR A 10 4.37 -8.08 9.39
C THR A 10 5.24 -6.85 9.65
N ILE A 11 5.08 -5.79 8.85
CA ILE A 11 5.86 -4.55 8.98
C ILE A 11 5.52 -3.86 10.30
N ASN A 12 6.55 -3.64 11.13
CA ASN A 12 6.38 -2.99 12.42
C ASN A 12 6.67 -1.48 12.35
N LEU A 13 6.30 -0.74 13.41
CA LEU A 13 6.42 0.72 13.42
C LEU A 13 7.88 1.20 13.29
N LYS A 14 8.84 0.46 13.86
CA LYS A 14 10.25 0.82 13.77
C LYS A 14 10.73 0.76 12.32
N GLU A 15 10.37 -0.30 11.61
CA GLU A 15 10.70 -0.45 10.18
C GLU A 15 10.11 0.68 9.33
N VAL A 16 8.88 1.11 9.62
CA VAL A 16 8.24 2.26 8.96
C VAL A 16 9.00 3.56 9.24
N LEU A 17 9.41 3.82 10.48
CA LEU A 17 10.10 5.05 10.85
C LEU A 17 11.55 5.12 10.35
N GLU A 18 12.21 3.96 10.17
CA GLU A 18 13.58 3.87 9.66
C GLU A 18 13.67 3.94 8.14
N ASN A 19 12.54 3.84 7.43
CA ASN A 19 12.46 3.89 5.97
C ASN A 19 11.49 4.98 5.51
N GLU A 20 12.03 6.08 4.98
CA GLU A 20 11.22 7.23 4.55
C GLU A 20 10.15 6.87 3.49
N TYR A 21 10.41 5.87 2.65
CA TYR A 21 9.44 5.42 1.63
C TYR A 21 8.26 4.68 2.28
N LEU A 22 8.53 3.81 3.26
CA LEU A 22 7.47 3.16 4.02
C LEU A 22 6.68 4.17 4.86
N LEU A 23 7.34 5.19 5.42
CA LEU A 23 6.63 6.26 6.12
C LEU A 23 5.66 7.02 5.20
N ILE A 24 6.11 7.36 3.98
CA ILE A 24 5.27 8.01 2.96
C ILE A 24 4.11 7.10 2.57
N HIS A 25 4.38 5.82 2.33
CA HIS A 25 3.38 4.82 1.98
C HIS A 25 2.24 4.79 3.01
N GLU A 26 2.56 4.56 4.28
CA GLU A 26 1.58 4.46 5.36
C GLU A 26 0.81 5.78 5.56
N LEU A 27 1.49 6.92 5.45
CA LEU A 27 0.87 8.23 5.58
C LEU A 27 -0.14 8.49 4.47
N VAL A 28 0.21 8.16 3.22
CA VAL A 28 -0.67 8.35 2.06
C VAL A 28 -1.87 7.42 2.14
N GLU A 29 -1.69 6.15 2.50
CA GLU A 29 -2.81 5.21 2.63
C GLU A 29 -3.83 5.71 3.67
N ILE A 30 -3.36 6.13 4.86
CA ILE A 30 -4.21 6.72 5.90
C ILE A 30 -4.91 7.99 5.39
N ASN A 31 -4.21 8.82 4.61
CA ASN A 31 -4.75 10.05 4.06
C ASN A 31 -5.87 9.79 3.04
N GLU A 32 -5.70 8.83 2.13
CA GLU A 32 -6.71 8.47 1.13
C GLU A 32 -7.98 7.89 1.77
N LEU A 33 -7.83 7.06 2.81
CA LEU A 33 -8.97 6.59 3.60
C LEU A 33 -9.70 7.79 4.25
N LYS A 34 -8.97 8.73 4.88
CA LYS A 34 -9.58 9.92 5.49
C LYS A 34 -10.27 10.83 4.48
N LYS A 35 -9.70 11.04 3.29
CA LYS A 35 -10.32 11.82 2.20
C LYS A 35 -11.66 11.22 1.78
N SER A 36 -11.79 9.90 1.86
CA SER A 36 -13.02 9.17 1.57
C SER A 36 -14.04 9.19 2.73
N GLY A 37 -13.81 10.01 3.75
CA GLY A 37 -14.70 10.13 4.92
C GLY A 37 -14.59 8.97 5.92
N ILE A 38 -13.58 8.12 5.78
CA ILE A 38 -13.43 6.93 6.61
C ILE A 38 -12.70 7.29 7.90
N ARG A 39 -13.29 6.90 9.03
CA ARG A 39 -12.65 7.03 10.33
C ARG A 39 -11.67 5.89 10.57
N ILE A 40 -10.39 6.23 10.72
CA ILE A 40 -9.33 5.28 11.05
C ILE A 40 -9.55 4.69 12.44
N ASN A 41 -9.52 3.37 12.51
CA ASN A 41 -9.64 2.59 13.74
C ASN A 41 -8.91 1.24 13.55
N ARG A 42 -8.80 0.43 14.61
CA ARG A 42 -8.04 -0.83 14.60
C ARG A 42 -8.50 -1.84 13.54
N ARG A 43 -9.78 -1.80 13.15
CA ARG A 43 -10.40 -2.77 12.23
C ARG A 43 -10.70 -2.19 10.85
N VAL A 44 -10.27 -0.95 10.58
CA VAL A 44 -10.63 -0.22 9.37
C VAL A 44 -10.32 -1.01 8.08
N ILE A 45 -9.22 -1.77 8.06
CA ILE A 45 -8.79 -2.55 6.89
C ILE A 45 -9.69 -3.77 6.66
N VAL A 46 -10.16 -4.43 7.73
CA VAL A 46 -10.99 -5.65 7.61
C VAL A 46 -12.49 -5.36 7.48
N ASP A 47 -12.96 -4.23 8.00
CA ASP A 47 -14.38 -3.86 7.99
C ASP A 47 -14.79 -3.11 6.71
N LEU A 48 -13.83 -2.64 5.89
CA LEU A 48 -14.09 -1.96 4.62
C LEU A 48 -14.19 -2.93 3.42
N PRO A 49 -14.92 -2.55 2.36
CA PRO A 49 -14.79 -3.21 1.07
C PRO A 49 -13.33 -3.23 0.62
N LYS A 50 -12.83 -4.42 0.27
CA LYS A 50 -11.45 -4.59 -0.21
C LYS A 50 -11.11 -3.63 -1.35
N THR A 51 -12.06 -3.36 -2.25
CA THR A 51 -11.85 -2.41 -3.35
C THR A 51 -11.36 -1.04 -2.87
N ILE A 52 -11.93 -0.51 -1.78
CA ILE A 52 -11.53 0.78 -1.20
C ILE A 52 -10.15 0.70 -0.57
N VAL A 53 -9.86 -0.39 0.15
CA VAL A 53 -8.56 -0.61 0.79
C VAL A 53 -7.44 -0.70 -0.25
N TYR A 54 -7.63 -1.53 -1.28
CA TYR A 54 -6.66 -1.63 -2.37
C TYR A 54 -6.54 -0.33 -3.16
N ASP A 55 -7.63 0.42 -3.34
CA ASP A 55 -7.58 1.70 -4.03
C ASP A 55 -6.66 2.70 -3.29
N ALA A 56 -6.77 2.78 -1.95
CA ALA A 56 -5.87 3.58 -1.12
C ALA A 56 -4.43 3.05 -1.16
N HIS A 57 -4.23 1.73 -1.06
CA HIS A 57 -2.92 1.08 -1.10
C HIS A 57 -2.19 1.34 -2.42
N LEU A 58 -2.88 1.23 -3.56
CA LEU A 58 -2.30 1.49 -4.87
C LEU A 58 -1.87 2.95 -5.01
N THR A 59 -2.66 3.90 -4.51
CA THR A 59 -2.29 5.32 -4.49
C THR A 59 -1.05 5.56 -3.63
N ALA A 60 -0.92 4.86 -2.50
CA ALA A 60 0.26 4.91 -1.65
C ALA A 60 1.51 4.38 -2.36
N ILE A 61 1.42 3.24 -3.06
CA ILE A 61 2.53 2.70 -3.88
C ILE A 61 2.94 3.67 -4.98
N GLU A 62 1.99 4.21 -5.73
CA GLU A 62 2.25 5.19 -6.80
C GLU A 62 3.03 6.40 -6.23
N THR A 63 2.55 6.96 -5.12
CA THR A 63 3.19 8.12 -4.47
C THR A 63 4.58 7.80 -3.92
N GLU A 64 4.74 6.62 -3.31
CA GLU A 64 6.02 6.10 -2.80
C GLU A 64 7.05 5.99 -3.93
N LEU A 65 6.67 5.39 -5.06
CA LEU A 65 7.54 5.20 -6.21
C LEU A 65 7.88 6.52 -6.90
N ASP A 66 6.92 7.44 -7.04
CA ASP A 66 7.17 8.78 -7.57
C ASP A 66 8.18 9.55 -6.72
N TYR A 67 8.05 9.46 -5.39
CA TYR A 67 9.01 10.08 -4.48
C TYR A 67 10.39 9.42 -4.56
N ALA A 68 10.47 8.09 -4.61
CA ALA A 68 11.73 7.38 -4.81
C ALA A 68 12.40 7.74 -6.15
N LEU A 69 11.61 7.94 -7.20
CA LEU A 69 12.09 8.38 -8.51
C LEU A 69 12.63 9.81 -8.46
N TYR A 70 11.93 10.72 -7.78
CA TYR A 70 12.41 12.08 -7.51
C TYR A 70 13.76 12.08 -6.77
N LYS A 71 13.91 11.17 -5.79
CA LYS A 71 15.18 10.95 -5.05
C LYS A 71 16.24 10.21 -5.86
N LYS A 72 15.89 9.69 -7.03
CA LYS A 72 16.73 8.84 -7.90
C LYS A 72 17.19 7.55 -7.22
N ASP A 73 16.39 7.02 -6.30
CA ASP A 73 16.67 5.77 -5.60
C ASP A 73 16.13 4.57 -6.40
N TYR A 74 16.83 4.26 -7.49
CA TYR A 74 16.45 3.16 -8.37
C TYR A 74 16.57 1.79 -7.70
N LEU A 75 17.34 1.67 -6.62
CA LEU A 75 17.45 0.42 -5.85
C LEU A 75 16.14 0.17 -5.12
N TRP A 76 15.60 1.17 -4.41
CA TRP A 76 14.30 1.04 -3.77
C TRP A 76 13.19 0.73 -4.77
N ILE A 77 13.13 1.48 -5.87
CA ILE A 77 12.13 1.26 -6.94
C ILE A 77 12.17 -0.18 -7.44
N LYS A 78 13.35 -0.72 -7.74
CA LYS A 78 13.51 -2.09 -8.22
C LYS A 78 13.03 -3.11 -7.18
N VAL A 79 13.39 -2.92 -5.91
CA VAL A 79 12.96 -3.80 -4.82
C VAL A 79 11.45 -3.76 -4.66
N ARG A 80 10.87 -2.56 -4.65
CA ARG A 80 9.44 -2.35 -4.42
C ARG A 80 8.57 -2.87 -5.55
N LEU A 81 8.96 -2.64 -6.81
CA LEU A 81 8.25 -3.20 -7.97
C LEU A 81 8.27 -4.73 -7.99
N ARG A 82 9.41 -5.35 -7.62
CA ARG A 82 9.48 -6.81 -7.49
C ARG A 82 8.53 -7.31 -6.41
N GLN A 83 8.59 -6.70 -5.21
CA GLN A 83 7.70 -7.06 -4.11
C GLN A 83 6.23 -6.90 -4.50
N TYR A 84 5.87 -5.78 -5.14
CA TYR A 84 4.50 -5.52 -5.60
C TYR A 84 4.00 -6.59 -6.57
N LYS A 85 4.82 -6.96 -7.56
CA LYS A 85 4.49 -8.04 -8.49
C LYS A 85 4.25 -9.35 -7.75
N GLU A 86 5.17 -9.73 -6.87
CA GLU A 86 5.11 -10.99 -6.12
C GLU A 86 3.93 -11.03 -5.13
N SER A 87 3.68 -9.94 -4.39
CA SER A 87 2.74 -9.92 -3.27
C SER A 87 1.33 -9.48 -3.64
N VAL A 88 1.15 -8.66 -4.68
CA VAL A 88 -0.16 -8.12 -5.09
C VAL A 88 -0.66 -8.75 -6.38
N LEU A 89 0.16 -8.78 -7.43
CA LEU A 89 -0.32 -9.20 -8.76
C LEU A 89 -0.39 -10.72 -8.92
N ASP A 90 0.66 -11.42 -8.49
CA ASP A 90 0.80 -12.85 -8.78
C ASP A 90 0.12 -13.73 -7.72
N ASN A 91 0.22 -13.37 -6.44
CA ASN A 91 -0.10 -14.28 -5.33
C ASN A 91 -1.17 -13.78 -4.35
N ASP A 92 -1.85 -12.67 -4.61
CA ASP A 92 -2.81 -12.11 -3.65
C ASP A 92 -4.23 -12.68 -3.82
N PRO A 93 -4.70 -13.57 -2.92
CA PRO A 93 -6.07 -14.10 -2.99
C PRO A 93 -7.13 -13.06 -2.61
N ASN A 94 -6.72 -11.92 -2.04
CA ASN A 94 -7.62 -10.87 -1.58
C ASN A 94 -7.84 -9.77 -2.63
N LEU A 95 -7.05 -9.71 -3.70
CA LEU A 95 -7.16 -8.70 -4.74
C LEU A 95 -8.51 -8.81 -5.48
N PRO A 96 -9.38 -7.78 -5.40
CA PRO A 96 -10.67 -7.81 -6.11
C PRO A 96 -10.47 -7.76 -7.63
N SER A 97 -11.24 -8.57 -8.37
CA SER A 97 -11.16 -8.63 -9.84
C SER A 97 -11.38 -7.27 -10.51
N GLY A 98 -12.26 -6.43 -9.98
CA GLY A 98 -12.52 -5.08 -10.50
C GLY A 98 -11.36 -4.09 -10.32
N ILE A 99 -10.42 -4.36 -9.41
CA ILE A 99 -9.23 -3.52 -9.15
C ILE A 99 -8.02 -3.98 -9.95
N LYS A 100 -7.99 -5.24 -10.38
CA LYS A 100 -6.86 -5.83 -11.11
C LYS A 100 -6.36 -4.98 -12.30
N PRO A 101 -7.23 -4.39 -13.15
CA PRO A 101 -6.75 -3.52 -14.24
C PRO A 101 -6.02 -2.26 -13.74
N ARG A 102 -6.41 -1.70 -12.60
CA ARG A 102 -5.69 -0.58 -11.97
C ARG A 102 -4.34 -1.05 -11.43
N ALA A 103 -4.33 -2.20 -10.76
CA ALA A 103 -3.12 -2.77 -10.18
C ALA A 103 -2.04 -3.05 -11.25
N GLU A 104 -2.43 -3.48 -12.45
CA GLU A 104 -1.51 -3.78 -13.56
C GLU A 104 -0.97 -2.53 -14.28
N LYS A 105 -1.61 -1.35 -14.12
CA LYS A 105 -1.27 -0.14 -14.87
C LYS A 105 0.11 0.45 -14.54
N ASN A 106 0.65 0.13 -13.36
CA ASN A 106 1.85 0.77 -12.80
C ASN A 106 3.07 -0.16 -12.76
N VAL A 107 3.07 -1.24 -13.55
CA VAL A 107 4.20 -2.18 -13.72
C VAL A 107 4.84 -2.04 -15.10
#